data_AF-A0A7D8UB12-F1
#
_entry.id   AF-A0A7D8UB12-F1
#
_cell.length_a   1.000
_cell.length_b   1.000
_cell.length_c   1.000
_cell.angle_alpha   90.00
_cell.angle_beta   90.00
_cell.angle_gamma   90.00
#
_symmetry.space_group_name_H-M   'P 1'
#
loop_
_entity.id
_entity.type
_entity.pdbx_description
1 polymer ?
#
loop_
_entity_poly.entity_id
_entity_poly.type
_entity_poly.pdbx_seq_one_letter_code
_entity_poly.pdbx_strand_id
1 'polypeptide(L)'
;MLNIRLIPLKQTVRLDELGEAGDGAPKLIIADAYVAGAEDWQPQRWGWATERDGRSVLNVDHHAPTASMRRAVSSGNLALEYVAEQGPLRSDQGRVLINHCDCDSVVSSAILAGIVPADPRFGRAVLAADHTGHADEIADALQPLESLRDLELSLATLRQLLDGEPLSEPARGLMEARLRERAAWGEAIQRADAVRWVDRVAVVVRPDRVPTELLVSLVPEAVAIMTAKPAGDGKWVAKLRLGLAAPNGMSLLDLGIQTFDPAFGGRWNAGSNNRGGGAPIDPETYAANLAAAIRRRSTTQ
;
A
#
# COMPACT_ATOMS: atom_id res chain seq x y z
N MET A 1 -1.10 -4.79 -27.99
CA MET A 1 -0.24 -4.94 -26.80
C MET A 1 -0.85 -4.09 -25.69
N LEU A 2 -0.92 -4.64 -24.47
CA LEU A 2 -1.27 -3.82 -23.30
C LEU A 2 -0.24 -2.69 -23.16
N ASN A 3 -0.72 -1.48 -22.91
CA ASN A 3 0.11 -0.30 -22.62
C ASN A 3 0.59 -0.27 -21.15
N ILE A 4 0.37 -1.36 -20.39
CA ILE A 4 0.86 -1.56 -19.03
C ILE A 4 2.04 -2.54 -19.07
N ARG A 5 3.12 -2.24 -18.34
CA ARG A 5 4.28 -3.11 -18.16
C ARG A 5 4.53 -3.35 -16.68
N LEU A 6 4.73 -4.63 -16.34
CA LEU A 6 5.21 -5.04 -15.03
C LEU A 6 6.74 -5.03 -15.03
N ILE A 7 7.35 -4.12 -14.24
CA ILE A 7 8.80 -4.01 -14.08
C ILE A 7 9.28 -4.87 -12.89
N PRO A 8 10.60 -5.10 -12.71
CA PRO A 8 11.11 -5.86 -11.57
C PRO A 8 10.67 -5.31 -10.22
N LEU A 9 10.37 -6.20 -9.28
CA LEU A 9 9.96 -5.83 -7.92
C LEU A 9 11.13 -5.22 -7.17
N LYS A 10 11.01 -3.93 -6.84
CA LYS A 10 11.97 -3.17 -6.04
C LYS A 10 11.21 -2.26 -5.09
N GLN A 11 11.77 -2.03 -3.91
CA GLN A 11 11.22 -1.04 -2.96
C GLN A 11 11.25 0.37 -3.51
N THR A 12 12.34 0.67 -4.20
CA THR A 12 12.65 1.96 -4.76
C THR A 12 13.09 1.73 -6.18
N VAL A 13 12.38 2.33 -7.11
CA VAL A 13 12.72 2.33 -8.53
C VAL A 13 13.62 3.53 -8.80
N ARG A 14 14.60 3.38 -9.68
CA ARG A 14 15.42 4.53 -10.10
C ARG A 14 15.05 4.94 -11.52
N LEU A 15 15.08 6.25 -11.80
CA LEU A 15 14.67 6.79 -13.09
C LEU A 15 15.49 6.20 -14.27
N ASP A 16 16.78 5.95 -14.06
CA ASP A 16 17.67 5.33 -15.05
C ASP A 16 17.28 3.89 -15.41
N GLU A 17 16.53 3.20 -14.56
CA GLU A 17 16.07 1.82 -14.78
C GLU A 17 14.77 1.76 -15.62
N LEU A 18 14.10 2.90 -15.83
CA LEU A 18 12.80 2.97 -16.50
C LEU A 18 12.93 3.08 -18.03
N GLY A 19 14.09 3.49 -18.53
CA GLY A 19 14.32 3.79 -19.95
C GLY A 19 14.06 2.59 -20.88
N GLU A 20 14.51 1.41 -20.48
CA GLU A 20 14.31 0.15 -21.22
C GLU A 20 12.86 -0.34 -21.12
N ALA A 21 12.25 -0.27 -19.94
CA ALA A 21 10.87 -0.71 -19.71
C ALA A 21 9.83 0.11 -20.49
N GLY A 22 10.19 1.32 -20.91
CA GLY A 22 9.34 2.21 -21.67
C GLY A 22 9.21 1.88 -23.15
N ASP A 23 9.96 0.92 -23.70
CA ASP A 23 9.95 0.55 -25.13
C ASP A 23 10.10 1.75 -26.08
N GLY A 24 10.86 2.78 -25.69
CA GLY A 24 11.02 3.99 -26.50
C GLY A 24 9.82 4.95 -26.50
N ALA A 25 8.80 4.71 -25.67
CA ALA A 25 7.59 5.52 -25.65
C ALA A 25 7.89 6.97 -25.21
N PRO A 26 7.22 7.97 -25.82
CA PRO A 26 7.49 9.39 -25.54
C PRO A 26 6.98 9.83 -24.15
N LYS A 27 6.04 9.07 -23.56
CA LYS A 27 5.54 9.30 -22.21
C LYS A 27 5.54 8.02 -21.38
N LEU A 28 6.06 8.11 -20.16
CA LEU A 28 6.03 7.05 -19.16
C LEU A 28 5.22 7.52 -17.94
N ILE A 29 4.27 6.71 -17.51
CA ILE A 29 3.57 6.90 -16.23
C ILE A 29 3.96 5.76 -15.32
N ILE A 30 4.59 6.05 -14.19
CA ILE A 30 4.93 5.07 -13.15
C ILE A 30 3.83 5.14 -12.10
N ALA A 31 3.05 4.08 -12.00
CA ALA A 31 1.94 3.99 -11.07
C ALA A 31 2.32 3.11 -9.87
N ASP A 32 1.95 3.55 -8.67
CA ASP A 32 2.04 2.78 -7.44
C ASP A 32 3.43 2.18 -7.14
N ALA A 33 4.47 2.90 -7.56
CA ALA A 33 5.85 2.57 -7.29
C ALA A 33 6.61 3.83 -6.90
N TYR A 34 7.30 3.75 -5.76
CA TYR A 34 8.15 4.83 -5.31
C TYR A 34 9.38 4.94 -6.21
N VAL A 35 9.54 6.10 -6.85
CA VAL A 35 10.73 6.45 -7.62
C VAL A 35 11.64 7.34 -6.77
N ALA A 36 12.91 6.95 -6.63
CA ALA A 36 13.87 7.69 -5.81
C ALA A 36 14.00 9.16 -6.24
N GLY A 37 13.73 10.08 -5.31
CA GLY A 37 13.88 11.52 -5.54
C GLY A 37 12.81 12.10 -6.47
N ALA A 38 11.70 11.39 -6.71
CA ALA A 38 10.60 11.94 -7.50
C ALA A 38 9.98 13.18 -6.87
N GLU A 39 10.04 13.29 -5.54
CA GLU A 39 9.60 14.45 -4.77
C GLU A 39 10.32 15.76 -5.14
N ASP A 40 11.51 15.67 -5.73
CA ASP A 40 12.30 16.82 -6.20
C ASP A 40 11.91 17.25 -7.63
N TRP A 41 11.05 16.51 -8.31
CA TRP A 41 10.59 16.87 -9.65
C TRP A 41 9.44 17.89 -9.59
N GLN A 42 8.90 18.26 -10.76
CA GLN A 42 7.80 19.21 -10.81
C GLN A 42 6.54 18.60 -10.17
N PRO A 43 6.01 19.18 -9.08
CA PRO A 43 4.82 18.67 -8.43
C PRO A 43 3.61 18.82 -9.35
N GLN A 44 2.77 17.79 -9.33
CA GLN A 44 1.47 17.71 -10.00
C GLN A 44 0.41 17.35 -8.97
N ARG A 45 -0.86 17.56 -9.31
CA ARG A 45 -1.98 17.20 -8.42
C ARG A 45 -1.99 15.70 -8.05
N TRP A 46 -1.56 14.86 -8.99
CA TRP A 46 -1.55 13.39 -8.91
C TRP A 46 -0.14 12.80 -8.69
N GLY A 47 0.88 13.61 -8.37
CA GLY A 47 2.24 13.13 -8.11
C GLY A 47 3.31 14.07 -8.64
N TRP A 48 4.30 13.55 -9.40
CA TRP A 48 5.47 14.32 -9.81
C TRP A 48 5.89 14.05 -11.25
N ALA A 49 6.28 15.10 -11.97
CA ALA A 49 6.63 15.04 -13.38
C ALA A 49 8.04 15.58 -13.64
N THR A 50 8.75 14.93 -14.57
CA THR A 50 10.06 15.37 -15.06
C THR A 50 10.21 15.04 -16.55
N GLU A 51 11.20 15.64 -17.18
CA GLU A 51 11.62 15.32 -18.54
C GLU A 51 12.99 14.63 -18.50
N ARG A 52 13.12 13.48 -19.15
CA ARG A 52 14.37 12.71 -19.18
C ARG A 52 14.60 12.13 -20.56
N ASP A 53 15.77 12.42 -21.13
CA ASP A 53 16.19 11.91 -22.44
C ASP A 53 15.14 12.16 -23.55
N GLY A 54 14.49 13.33 -23.51
CA GLY A 54 13.45 13.74 -24.46
C GLY A 54 12.09 13.07 -24.24
N ARG A 55 11.87 12.42 -23.09
CA ARG A 55 10.61 11.76 -22.72
C ARG A 55 9.99 12.42 -21.50
N SER A 56 8.67 12.48 -21.51
CA SER A 56 7.88 12.92 -20.37
C SER A 56 7.70 11.77 -19.39
N VAL A 57 8.06 11.98 -18.12
CA VAL A 57 7.96 10.97 -17.07
C VAL A 57 7.07 11.51 -15.95
N LEU A 58 6.05 10.74 -15.60
CA LEU A 58 5.11 11.08 -14.53
C LEU A 58 5.06 9.94 -13.52
N ASN A 59 5.29 10.24 -12.24
CA ASN A 59 5.05 9.30 -11.15
C ASN A 59 3.70 9.60 -10.50
N VAL A 60 2.75 8.66 -10.63
CA VAL A 60 1.43 8.68 -9.99
C VAL A 60 1.48 7.70 -8.82
N ASP A 61 1.89 8.21 -7.67
CA ASP A 61 2.28 7.37 -6.53
C ASP A 61 1.97 8.10 -5.21
N HIS A 62 1.46 7.36 -4.23
CA HIS A 62 1.12 7.90 -2.92
C HIS A 62 2.20 7.64 -1.86
N HIS A 63 3.32 7.03 -2.22
CA HIS A 63 4.34 6.56 -1.28
C HIS A 63 5.43 7.59 -0.99
N ALA A 64 5.55 8.64 -1.80
CA ALA A 64 6.53 9.68 -1.58
C ALA A 64 6.35 10.33 -0.19
N PRO A 65 7.44 10.61 0.55
CA PRO A 65 7.40 11.02 1.96
C PRO A 65 7.02 12.50 2.18
N THR A 66 6.13 13.04 1.34
CA THR A 66 5.72 14.45 1.33
C THR A 66 4.47 14.69 2.16
N ALA A 67 4.25 15.93 2.60
CA ALA A 67 3.07 16.28 3.40
C ALA A 67 1.74 16.04 2.64
N SER A 68 1.72 16.25 1.32
CA SER A 68 0.52 16.07 0.48
C SER A 68 0.05 14.61 0.39
N MET A 69 0.96 13.65 0.62
CA MET A 69 0.65 12.21 0.63
C MET A 69 0.36 11.64 2.02
N ARG A 70 0.54 12.43 3.10
CA ARG A 70 0.18 12.04 4.47
C ARG A 70 -1.32 12.20 4.76
N ARG A 71 -2.14 11.68 3.85
CA ARG A 71 -3.61 11.67 3.92
C ARG A 71 -4.10 10.31 3.46
N ALA A 72 -5.35 9.97 3.75
CA ALA A 72 -5.96 8.75 3.22
C ALA A 72 -6.15 8.86 1.69
N VAL A 73 -5.09 8.53 0.95
CA VAL A 73 -5.02 8.53 -0.50
C VAL A 73 -4.13 7.38 -0.96
N SER A 74 -4.60 6.65 -1.97
CA SER A 74 -3.85 5.62 -2.68
C SER A 74 -3.53 6.07 -4.11
N SER A 75 -2.65 5.35 -4.80
CA SER A 75 -2.23 5.63 -6.17
C SER A 75 -3.43 5.56 -7.14
N GLY A 76 -4.40 4.70 -6.88
CA GLY A 76 -5.66 4.60 -7.61
C GLY A 76 -6.53 5.86 -7.49
N ASN A 77 -6.52 6.55 -6.33
CA ASN A 77 -7.21 7.84 -6.21
C ASN A 77 -6.51 8.90 -7.06
N LEU A 78 -5.17 8.93 -7.06
CA LEU A 78 -4.39 9.85 -7.88
C LEU A 78 -4.60 9.58 -9.38
N ALA A 79 -4.72 8.31 -9.78
CA ALA A 79 -5.06 7.90 -11.13
C ALA A 79 -6.45 8.39 -11.57
N LEU A 80 -7.46 8.34 -10.70
CA LEU A 80 -8.79 8.91 -10.96
C LEU A 80 -8.70 10.42 -11.21
N GLU A 81 -7.95 11.15 -10.38
CA GLU A 81 -7.74 12.59 -10.54
C GLU A 81 -7.04 12.91 -11.87
N TYR A 82 -6.00 12.14 -12.24
CA TYR A 82 -5.31 12.28 -13.52
C TYR A 82 -6.26 12.06 -14.71
N VAL A 83 -6.98 10.95 -14.75
CA VAL A 83 -7.82 10.58 -15.91
C VAL A 83 -9.02 11.51 -16.06
N ALA A 84 -9.58 12.02 -14.96
CA ALA A 84 -10.66 13.00 -15.00
C ALA A 84 -10.24 14.30 -15.70
N GLU A 85 -8.95 14.68 -15.61
CA GLU A 85 -8.44 15.93 -16.15
C GLU A 85 -7.76 15.75 -17.53
N GLN A 86 -6.95 14.71 -17.67
CA GLN A 86 -6.07 14.50 -18.83
C GLN A 86 -6.58 13.42 -19.78
N GLY A 87 -7.59 12.65 -19.38
CA GLY A 87 -8.00 11.43 -20.06
C GLY A 87 -7.00 10.27 -19.85
N PRO A 88 -7.38 9.05 -20.27
CA PRO A 88 -6.50 7.89 -20.17
C PRO A 88 -5.32 8.00 -21.14
N LEU A 89 -4.18 7.41 -20.75
CA LEU A 89 -2.99 7.31 -21.59
C LEU A 89 -3.20 6.27 -22.69
N ARG A 90 -3.33 6.72 -23.94
CA ARG A 90 -3.47 5.81 -25.08
C ARG A 90 -2.16 5.07 -25.37
N SER A 91 -2.26 3.87 -25.94
CA SER A 91 -1.10 3.01 -26.24
C SER A 91 -0.13 3.61 -27.26
N ASP A 92 -0.58 4.52 -28.11
CA ASP A 92 0.26 5.27 -29.05
C ASP A 92 0.96 6.49 -28.41
N GLN A 93 0.52 6.91 -27.23
CA GLN A 93 1.05 8.07 -26.51
C GLN A 93 2.09 7.69 -25.45
N GLY A 94 2.03 6.49 -24.87
CA GLY A 94 2.91 6.15 -23.77
C GLY A 94 2.77 4.74 -23.20
N ARG A 95 3.43 4.53 -22.07
CA ARG A 95 3.36 3.30 -21.28
C ARG A 95 3.07 3.61 -19.81
N VAL A 96 2.29 2.75 -19.17
CA VAL A 96 2.11 2.71 -17.72
C VAL A 96 3.01 1.61 -17.16
N LEU A 97 3.80 1.93 -16.14
CA LEU A 97 4.75 1.03 -15.50
C LEU A 97 4.32 0.80 -14.06
N ILE A 98 4.24 -0.46 -13.63
CA ILE A 98 3.96 -0.88 -12.25
C ILE A 98 4.97 -1.95 -11.84
N ASN A 99 5.25 -2.11 -10.54
CA ASN A 99 6.17 -3.14 -10.04
C ASN A 99 5.49 -4.17 -9.11
N HIS A 100 4.27 -3.90 -8.62
CA HIS A 100 3.42 -4.82 -7.87
C HIS A 100 2.18 -5.25 -8.69
N CYS A 101 1.47 -6.27 -8.20
CA CYS A 101 0.18 -6.74 -8.73
C CYS A 101 -0.86 -6.87 -7.61
N ASP A 102 -0.78 -6.00 -6.61
CA ASP A 102 -1.81 -5.84 -5.60
C ASP A 102 -2.98 -4.97 -6.12
N CYS A 103 -3.96 -4.72 -5.25
CA CYS A 103 -5.14 -3.96 -5.63
C CYS A 103 -4.80 -2.56 -6.15
N ASP A 104 -3.92 -1.81 -5.48
CA ASP A 104 -3.62 -0.43 -5.87
C ASP A 104 -2.87 -0.34 -7.20
N SER A 105 -1.83 -1.17 -7.40
CA SER A 105 -1.09 -1.22 -8.67
C SER A 105 -1.97 -1.61 -9.86
N VAL A 106 -2.81 -2.64 -9.71
CA VAL A 106 -3.67 -3.12 -10.80
C VAL A 106 -4.75 -2.11 -11.14
N VAL A 107 -5.43 -1.56 -10.13
CA VAL A 107 -6.51 -0.59 -10.32
C VAL A 107 -5.98 0.73 -10.89
N SER A 108 -4.92 1.29 -10.29
CA SER A 108 -4.32 2.55 -10.76
C SER A 108 -3.85 2.44 -12.20
N SER A 109 -3.16 1.35 -12.56
CA SER A 109 -2.68 1.17 -13.93
C SER A 109 -3.81 0.91 -14.93
N ALA A 110 -4.85 0.16 -14.57
CA ALA A 110 -6.01 -0.06 -15.43
C ALA A 110 -6.78 1.24 -15.73
N ILE A 111 -6.93 2.11 -14.72
CA ILE A 111 -7.54 3.45 -14.89
C ILE A 111 -6.67 4.31 -15.82
N LEU A 112 -5.39 4.44 -15.50
CA LEU A 112 -4.43 5.25 -16.29
C LEU A 112 -4.35 4.79 -17.74
N ALA A 113 -4.42 3.48 -17.98
CA ALA A 113 -4.40 2.89 -19.30
C ALA A 113 -5.73 2.97 -20.07
N GLY A 114 -6.82 3.37 -19.41
CA GLY A 114 -8.17 3.39 -19.98
C GLY A 114 -8.77 2.01 -20.21
N ILE A 115 -8.28 0.98 -19.51
CA ILE A 115 -8.86 -0.38 -19.54
C ILE A 115 -10.20 -0.39 -18.80
N VAL A 116 -10.29 0.39 -17.72
CA VAL A 116 -11.51 0.61 -16.95
C VAL A 116 -11.83 2.11 -16.91
N PRO A 117 -13.11 2.51 -16.79
CA PRO A 117 -13.46 3.91 -16.63
C PRO A 117 -12.96 4.47 -15.29
N ALA A 118 -12.82 5.79 -15.20
CA ALA A 118 -12.54 6.46 -13.94
C ALA A 118 -13.79 6.47 -13.02
N ASP A 119 -14.02 5.36 -12.33
CA ASP A 119 -15.15 5.16 -11.41
C ASP A 119 -14.72 5.35 -9.94
N PRO A 120 -15.44 6.17 -9.13
CA PRO A 120 -15.17 6.32 -7.69
C PRO A 120 -15.12 5.03 -6.88
N ARG A 121 -15.75 3.93 -7.35
CA ARG A 121 -15.66 2.61 -6.68
C ARG A 121 -14.24 2.09 -6.59
N PHE A 122 -13.42 2.36 -7.60
CA PHE A 122 -12.02 1.96 -7.60
C PHE A 122 -11.24 2.70 -6.52
N GLY A 123 -11.53 3.98 -6.32
CA GLY A 123 -10.95 4.77 -5.25
C GLY A 123 -11.27 4.24 -3.86
N ARG A 124 -12.46 3.65 -3.66
CA ARG A 124 -12.82 3.00 -2.38
C ARG A 124 -12.11 1.66 -2.20
N ALA A 125 -12.00 0.87 -3.27
CA ALA A 125 -11.32 -0.43 -3.24
C ALA A 125 -9.85 -0.31 -2.86
N VAL A 126 -9.10 0.61 -3.48
CA VAL A 126 -7.68 0.81 -3.15
C VAL A 126 -7.49 1.33 -1.72
N LEU A 127 -8.38 2.20 -1.24
CA LEU A 127 -8.38 2.65 0.16
C LEU A 127 -8.71 1.51 1.14
N ALA A 128 -9.59 0.58 0.76
CA ALA A 128 -9.87 -0.63 1.53
C ALA A 128 -8.64 -1.53 1.65
N ALA A 129 -7.91 -1.71 0.54
CA ALA A 129 -6.70 -2.51 0.49
C ALA A 129 -5.53 -1.92 1.31
N ASP A 130 -5.21 -0.64 1.12
CA ASP A 130 -3.96 -0.06 1.64
C ASP A 130 -4.09 0.60 3.01
N HIS A 131 -5.27 1.14 3.33
CA HIS A 131 -5.42 2.06 4.45
C HIS A 131 -6.44 1.60 5.47
N THR A 132 -7.64 1.20 5.04
CA THR A 132 -8.77 1.07 5.97
C THR A 132 -9.06 -0.36 6.37
N GLY A 133 -8.66 -1.35 5.57
CA GLY A 133 -8.94 -2.76 5.83
C GLY A 133 -10.43 -3.11 5.78
N HIS A 134 -11.30 -2.22 5.28
CA HIS A 134 -12.72 -2.52 5.12
C HIS A 134 -12.95 -3.67 4.12
N ALA A 135 -14.11 -4.30 4.20
CA ALA A 135 -14.53 -5.27 3.21
C ALA A 135 -14.83 -4.54 1.90
N ASP A 136 -14.23 -5.01 0.80
CA ASP A 136 -14.48 -4.52 -0.54
C ASP A 136 -14.16 -5.64 -1.52
N GLU A 137 -15.09 -5.93 -2.42
CA GLU A 137 -15.00 -7.07 -3.33
C GLU A 137 -13.80 -6.99 -4.28
N ILE A 138 -13.48 -5.79 -4.78
CA ILE A 138 -12.34 -5.58 -5.67
C ILE A 138 -11.04 -5.73 -4.88
N ALA A 139 -10.98 -5.15 -3.68
CA ALA A 139 -9.81 -5.28 -2.81
C ALA A 139 -9.56 -6.74 -2.40
N ASP A 140 -10.60 -7.45 -1.97
CA ASP A 140 -10.49 -8.83 -1.49
C ASP A 140 -10.16 -9.82 -2.63
N ALA A 141 -10.52 -9.51 -3.87
CA ALA A 141 -10.17 -10.30 -5.04
C ALA A 141 -8.76 -10.00 -5.58
N LEU A 142 -8.34 -8.73 -5.62
CA LEU A 142 -7.07 -8.33 -6.23
C LEU A 142 -5.88 -8.36 -5.27
N GLN A 143 -6.06 -7.94 -4.01
CA GLN A 143 -4.95 -7.92 -3.04
C GLN A 143 -4.19 -9.25 -2.92
N PRO A 144 -4.84 -10.44 -2.84
CA PRO A 144 -4.10 -11.68 -2.68
C PRO A 144 -3.33 -12.12 -3.95
N LEU A 145 -3.64 -11.55 -5.12
CA LEU A 145 -2.94 -11.84 -6.38
C LEU A 145 -1.51 -11.29 -6.42
N GLU A 146 -1.14 -10.36 -5.53
CA GLU A 146 0.21 -9.77 -5.47
C GLU A 146 1.31 -10.83 -5.49
N SER A 147 1.11 -11.92 -4.75
CA SER A 147 2.06 -13.02 -4.61
C SER A 147 2.35 -13.77 -5.91
N LEU A 148 1.41 -13.77 -6.86
CA LEU A 148 1.56 -14.41 -8.16
C LEU A 148 2.35 -13.52 -9.13
N ARG A 149 2.31 -12.20 -8.93
CA ARG A 149 2.86 -11.18 -9.85
C ARG A 149 2.48 -11.43 -11.32
N ASP A 150 1.24 -11.86 -11.53
CA ASP A 150 0.67 -12.13 -12.84
C ASP A 150 -0.28 -11.00 -13.23
N LEU A 151 0.22 -10.08 -14.07
CA LEU A 151 -0.53 -8.91 -14.51
C LEU A 151 -1.74 -9.30 -15.37
N GLU A 152 -1.61 -10.32 -16.23
CA GLU A 152 -2.70 -10.74 -17.12
C GLU A 152 -3.85 -11.33 -16.31
N LEU A 153 -3.53 -12.22 -15.35
CA LEU A 153 -4.51 -12.76 -14.41
C LEU A 153 -5.17 -11.65 -13.58
N SER A 154 -4.40 -10.67 -13.12
CA SER A 154 -4.94 -9.59 -12.28
C SER A 154 -5.90 -8.68 -13.04
N LEU A 155 -5.55 -8.29 -14.28
CA LEU A 155 -6.43 -7.51 -15.15
C LEU A 155 -7.67 -8.31 -15.59
N ALA A 156 -7.51 -9.60 -15.89
CA ALA A 156 -8.63 -10.49 -16.20
C ALA A 156 -9.59 -10.62 -15.00
N THR A 157 -9.06 -10.77 -13.79
CA THR A 157 -9.85 -10.84 -12.55
C THR A 157 -10.64 -9.55 -12.33
N LEU A 158 -10.00 -8.38 -12.46
CA LEU A 158 -10.69 -7.09 -12.37
C LEU A 158 -11.83 -7.00 -13.38
N ARG A 159 -11.59 -7.40 -14.63
CA ARG A 159 -12.61 -7.39 -15.67
C ARG A 159 -13.78 -8.35 -15.36
N GLN A 160 -13.48 -9.57 -14.91
CA GLN A 160 -14.50 -10.54 -14.53
C GLN A 160 -15.42 -9.99 -13.43
N LEU A 161 -14.87 -9.34 -12.41
CA LEU A 161 -15.67 -8.67 -11.37
C LEU A 161 -16.58 -7.58 -11.92
N LEU A 162 -16.07 -6.77 -12.85
CA LEU A 162 -16.84 -5.67 -13.45
C LEU A 162 -17.95 -6.16 -14.36
N ASP A 163 -17.69 -7.22 -15.11
CA ASP A 163 -18.63 -7.82 -16.04
C ASP A 163 -19.63 -8.76 -15.32
N GLY A 164 -19.42 -9.04 -14.02
CA GLY A 164 -20.23 -9.98 -13.24
C GLY A 164 -19.99 -11.44 -13.62
N GLU A 165 -18.86 -11.73 -14.26
CA GLU A 165 -18.47 -13.04 -14.74
C GLU A 165 -17.79 -13.86 -13.62
N PRO A 166 -17.87 -15.20 -13.68
CA PRO A 166 -17.15 -16.06 -12.74
C PRO A 166 -15.64 -15.82 -12.79
N LEU A 167 -15.02 -15.71 -11.61
CA LEU A 167 -13.57 -15.64 -11.50
C LEU A 167 -12.92 -16.95 -11.98
N SER A 168 -11.74 -16.82 -12.58
CA SER A 168 -10.87 -17.97 -12.83
C SER A 168 -10.59 -18.75 -11.53
N GLU A 169 -10.33 -20.06 -11.64
CA GLU A 169 -10.08 -20.91 -10.46
C GLU A 169 -8.95 -20.37 -9.55
N PRO A 170 -7.79 -19.91 -10.08
CA PRO A 170 -6.72 -19.37 -9.23
C PRO A 170 -7.18 -18.12 -8.45
N ALA A 171 -7.84 -17.18 -9.13
CA ALA A 171 -8.31 -15.94 -8.50
C ALA A 171 -9.41 -16.20 -7.47
N ARG A 172 -10.36 -17.08 -7.80
CA ARG A 172 -11.44 -17.49 -6.89
C ARG A 172 -10.89 -18.12 -5.61
N GLY A 173 -9.95 -19.06 -5.74
CA GLY A 173 -9.35 -19.75 -4.59
C GLY A 173 -8.64 -18.78 -3.64
N LEU A 174 -7.93 -17.79 -4.19
CA LEU A 174 -7.24 -16.76 -3.41
C LEU A 174 -8.21 -15.78 -2.75
N MET A 175 -9.24 -15.33 -3.45
CA MET A 175 -10.31 -14.49 -2.88
C MET A 175 -11.03 -15.22 -1.74
N GLU A 176 -11.42 -16.48 -1.93
CA GLU A 176 -12.06 -17.28 -0.88
C GLU A 176 -11.15 -17.46 0.34
N ALA A 177 -9.84 -17.68 0.14
CA ALA A 177 -8.88 -17.75 1.22
C ALA A 177 -8.78 -16.42 1.99
N ARG A 178 -8.78 -15.29 1.26
CA ARG A 178 -8.77 -13.95 1.86
C ARG A 178 -10.02 -13.67 2.67
N LEU A 179 -11.20 -14.04 2.17
CA LEU A 179 -12.47 -13.89 2.88
C LEU A 179 -12.50 -14.75 4.16
N ARG A 180 -11.99 -15.99 4.10
CA ARG A 180 -11.83 -16.84 5.29
C ARG A 180 -10.87 -16.22 6.30
N GLU A 181 -9.74 -15.68 5.86
CA GLU A 181 -8.78 -14.98 6.73
C GLU A 181 -9.44 -13.77 7.42
N ARG A 182 -10.18 -12.94 6.66
CA ARG A 182 -10.94 -11.81 7.20
C ARG A 182 -11.96 -12.25 8.25
N ALA A 183 -12.76 -13.27 7.97
CA ALA A 183 -13.75 -13.78 8.92
C ALA A 183 -13.06 -14.31 10.19
N ALA A 184 -12.00 -15.10 10.04
CA ALA A 184 -11.24 -15.65 11.15
C ALA A 184 -10.62 -14.55 12.04
N TRP A 185 -10.09 -13.47 11.45
CA TRP A 185 -9.60 -12.32 12.21
C TRP A 185 -10.72 -11.51 12.86
N GLY A 186 -11.86 -11.35 12.17
CA GLY A 186 -13.06 -10.71 12.71
C GLY A 186 -13.58 -11.42 13.96
N GLU A 187 -13.56 -12.74 14.00
CA GLU A 187 -13.90 -13.53 15.19
C GLU A 187 -12.77 -13.49 16.24
N ALA A 188 -11.53 -13.67 15.80
CA ALA A 188 -10.38 -13.76 16.70
C ALA A 188 -10.21 -12.50 17.54
N ILE A 189 -10.40 -11.31 16.95
CA ILE A 189 -10.19 -10.01 17.60
C ILE A 189 -11.17 -9.73 18.73
N GLN A 190 -12.34 -10.38 18.72
CA GLN A 190 -13.39 -10.21 19.74
C GLN A 190 -13.04 -10.95 21.05
N ARG A 191 -12.02 -11.79 21.06
CA ARG A 191 -11.56 -12.47 22.27
C ARG A 191 -10.77 -11.50 23.15
N ALA A 192 -11.03 -11.54 24.46
CA ALA A 192 -10.47 -10.59 25.42
C ALA A 192 -8.92 -10.56 25.45
N ASP A 193 -8.25 -11.63 25.03
CA ASP A 193 -6.80 -11.79 25.01
C ASP A 193 -6.17 -11.59 23.63
N ALA A 194 -6.97 -11.38 22.58
CA ALA A 194 -6.46 -11.27 21.21
C ALA A 194 -5.74 -9.95 20.93
N VAL A 195 -6.19 -8.86 21.56
CA VAL A 195 -5.59 -7.53 21.46
C VAL A 195 -5.21 -7.05 22.84
N ARG A 196 -3.92 -6.77 23.03
CA ARG A 196 -3.46 -6.03 24.20
C ARG A 196 -3.40 -4.55 23.84
N TRP A 197 -3.91 -3.71 24.73
CA TRP A 197 -3.87 -2.26 24.55
C TRP A 197 -2.74 -1.64 25.36
N VAL A 198 -1.97 -0.77 24.71
CA VAL A 198 -1.00 0.11 25.36
C VAL A 198 -1.34 1.54 24.97
N ASP A 199 -2.08 2.24 25.84
CA ASP A 199 -2.70 3.52 25.49
C ASP A 199 -3.57 3.36 24.23
N ARG A 200 -3.36 4.16 23.17
CA ARG A 200 -4.08 4.07 21.90
C ARG A 200 -3.43 3.14 20.86
N VAL A 201 -2.54 2.25 21.30
CA VAL A 201 -1.87 1.25 20.44
C VAL A 201 -2.51 -0.12 20.64
N ALA A 202 -3.07 -0.68 19.56
CA ALA A 202 -3.54 -2.06 19.52
C ALA A 202 -2.35 -2.99 19.24
N VAL A 203 -2.11 -3.98 20.11
CA VAL A 203 -0.97 -4.89 20.02
C VAL A 203 -1.44 -6.33 19.86
N VAL A 204 -1.00 -6.98 18.78
CA VAL A 204 -1.28 -8.39 18.50
C VAL A 204 0.04 -9.14 18.36
N VAL A 205 0.30 -10.09 19.27
CA VAL A 205 1.54 -10.89 19.26
C VAL A 205 1.20 -12.33 18.92
N ARG A 206 1.84 -12.87 17.87
CA ARG A 206 1.56 -14.22 17.35
C ARG A 206 2.85 -14.89 16.84
N PRO A 207 2.94 -16.23 16.87
CA PRO A 207 4.08 -16.93 16.25
C PRO A 207 4.05 -16.82 14.71
N ASP A 208 2.86 -16.67 14.14
CA ASP A 208 2.59 -16.63 12.70
C ASP A 208 2.45 -15.20 12.15
N ARG A 209 2.35 -15.07 10.81
CA ARG A 209 2.13 -13.78 10.15
C ARG A 209 0.73 -13.27 10.49
N VAL A 210 0.63 -12.01 10.90
CA VAL A 210 -0.64 -11.29 11.03
C VAL A 210 -0.83 -10.35 9.82
N PRO A 211 -1.98 -10.39 9.13
CA PRO A 211 -2.35 -9.45 8.06
C PRO A 211 -2.72 -8.09 8.69
N THR A 212 -1.72 -7.24 8.92
CA THR A 212 -1.91 -5.95 9.61
C THR A 212 -2.93 -5.04 8.94
N GLU A 213 -3.05 -5.13 7.61
CA GLU A 213 -4.01 -4.35 6.83
C GLU A 213 -5.46 -4.72 7.14
N LEU A 214 -5.77 -5.99 7.43
CA LEU A 214 -7.12 -6.41 7.81
C LEU A 214 -7.50 -5.93 9.21
N LEU A 215 -6.52 -5.74 10.10
CA LEU A 215 -6.78 -5.31 11.47
C LEU A 215 -7.28 -3.86 11.54
N VAL A 216 -7.02 -3.04 10.52
CA VAL A 216 -7.32 -1.60 10.58
C VAL A 216 -8.81 -1.32 10.80
N SER A 217 -9.69 -2.09 10.14
CA SER A 217 -11.13 -1.97 10.32
C SER A 217 -11.65 -2.69 11.57
N LEU A 218 -10.86 -3.61 12.14
CA LEU A 218 -11.24 -4.45 13.27
C LEU A 218 -10.94 -3.82 14.63
N VAL A 219 -10.01 -2.86 14.69
CA VAL A 219 -9.69 -2.05 15.88
C VAL A 219 -9.75 -0.55 15.55
N PRO A 220 -10.94 -0.03 15.18
CA PRO A 220 -11.10 1.32 14.63
C PRO A 220 -10.65 2.44 15.59
N GLU A 221 -10.61 2.19 16.89
CA GLU A 221 -10.19 3.12 17.95
C GLU A 221 -8.66 3.28 18.07
N ALA A 222 -7.88 2.39 17.43
CA ALA A 222 -6.42 2.44 17.45
C ALA A 222 -5.87 3.63 16.66
N VAL A 223 -4.88 4.31 17.22
CA VAL A 223 -4.03 5.28 16.49
C VAL A 223 -2.96 4.55 15.71
N ALA A 224 -2.41 3.49 16.29
CA ALA A 224 -1.45 2.62 15.65
C ALA A 224 -1.74 1.17 16.01
N ILE A 225 -1.49 0.30 15.05
CA ILE A 225 -1.66 -1.14 15.20
C ILE A 225 -0.27 -1.76 15.06
N MET A 226 0.15 -2.46 16.10
CA MET A 226 1.40 -3.19 16.15
C MET A 226 1.12 -4.68 16.11
N THR A 227 1.74 -5.37 15.16
CA THR A 227 1.84 -6.84 15.22
C THR A 227 3.28 -7.24 15.44
N ALA A 228 3.50 -8.30 16.21
CA ALA A 228 4.83 -8.81 16.48
C ALA A 228 4.88 -10.33 16.40
N LYS A 229 5.99 -10.85 15.85
CA LYS A 229 6.31 -12.29 15.86
C LYS A 229 7.79 -12.51 16.17
N PRO A 230 8.17 -13.66 16.76
CA PRO A 230 9.58 -14.00 16.96
C PRO A 230 10.33 -14.09 15.63
N ALA A 231 11.57 -13.58 15.59
CA ALA A 231 12.48 -13.68 14.45
C ALA A 231 13.59 -14.74 14.63
N GLY A 232 13.71 -15.32 15.84
CA GLY A 232 14.86 -16.10 16.27
C GLY A 232 15.86 -15.26 17.08
N ASP A 233 16.76 -15.91 17.81
CA ASP A 233 17.88 -15.27 18.54
C ASP A 233 17.47 -14.12 19.48
N GLY A 234 16.29 -14.25 20.11
CA GLY A 234 15.75 -13.21 21.01
C GLY A 234 15.25 -11.94 20.30
N LYS A 235 15.19 -11.93 18.96
CA LYS A 235 14.69 -10.81 18.16
C LYS A 235 13.22 -10.94 17.82
N TRP A 236 12.59 -9.80 17.56
CA TRP A 236 11.19 -9.68 17.18
C TRP A 236 11.04 -8.91 15.87
N VAL A 237 10.22 -9.45 14.97
CA VAL A 237 9.73 -8.70 13.82
C VAL A 237 8.47 -7.94 14.25
N ALA A 238 8.55 -6.62 14.22
CA ALA A 238 7.40 -5.73 14.38
C ALA A 238 6.91 -5.25 13.01
N LYS A 239 5.59 -5.21 12.83
CA LYS A 239 4.93 -4.52 11.72
C LYS A 239 3.93 -3.52 12.28
N LEU A 240 3.96 -2.31 11.75
CA LEU A 240 3.11 -1.21 12.17
C LEU A 240 2.20 -0.77 11.03
N ARG A 241 0.97 -0.40 11.38
CA ARG A 241 0.02 0.35 10.54
C ARG A 241 -0.52 1.52 11.34
N LEU A 242 -0.75 2.67 10.70
CA LEU A 242 -1.63 3.69 11.28
C LEU A 242 -3.05 3.15 11.32
N GLY A 243 -3.74 3.35 12.44
CA GLY A 243 -5.14 2.98 12.60
C GLY A 243 -6.09 4.11 12.18
N LEU A 244 -7.39 3.81 12.13
CA LEU A 244 -8.42 4.76 11.70
C LEU A 244 -8.56 5.97 12.63
N ALA A 245 -8.18 5.84 13.90
CA ALA A 245 -8.25 6.92 14.86
C ALA A 245 -6.98 7.80 14.91
N ALA A 246 -6.03 7.58 13.99
CA ALA A 246 -4.87 8.44 13.83
C ALA A 246 -5.31 9.86 13.40
N PRO A 247 -4.81 10.93 14.04
CA PRO A 247 -5.08 12.30 13.62
C PRO A 247 -4.69 12.56 12.16
N ASN A 248 -5.44 13.42 11.48
CA ASN A 248 -5.11 13.85 10.11
C ASN A 248 -3.68 14.39 10.04
N GLY A 249 -2.94 13.98 9.00
CA GLY A 249 -1.55 14.37 8.81
C GLY A 249 -0.54 13.64 9.69
N MET A 250 -0.96 12.74 10.59
CA MET A 250 -0.04 11.88 11.33
C MET A 250 0.61 10.87 10.39
N SER A 251 1.91 10.64 10.58
CA SER A 251 2.72 9.66 9.87
C SER A 251 3.55 8.84 10.86
N LEU A 252 3.77 7.56 10.57
CA LEU A 252 4.74 6.72 11.31
C LEU A 252 6.14 7.32 11.26
N LEU A 253 6.50 8.03 10.18
CA LEU A 253 7.80 8.71 10.05
C LEU A 253 7.98 9.82 11.11
N ASP A 254 6.87 10.44 11.55
CA ASP A 254 6.91 11.52 12.53
C ASP A 254 7.05 11.00 13.97
N LEU A 255 6.94 9.69 14.19
CA LEU A 255 7.02 9.07 15.51
C LEU A 255 8.46 8.80 15.96
N GLY A 256 9.45 9.01 15.08
CA GLY A 256 10.86 8.80 15.39
C GLY A 256 11.18 7.35 15.78
N ILE A 257 10.48 6.37 15.19
CA ILE A 257 10.61 4.94 15.55
C ILE A 257 12.06 4.47 15.44
N GLN A 258 12.81 4.99 14.46
CA GLN A 258 14.22 4.66 14.25
C GLN A 258 15.12 5.01 15.44
N THR A 259 14.70 5.88 16.36
CA THR A 259 15.50 6.20 17.55
C THR A 259 15.57 5.03 18.53
N PHE A 260 14.57 4.14 18.53
CA PHE A 260 14.56 2.94 19.37
C PHE A 260 14.62 1.64 18.56
N ASP A 261 14.20 1.64 17.29
CA ASP A 261 14.36 0.52 16.35
C ASP A 261 15.04 0.98 15.05
N PRO A 262 16.39 1.04 15.01
CA PRO A 262 17.13 1.47 13.82
C PRO A 262 16.88 0.63 12.57
N ALA A 263 16.38 -0.60 12.73
CA ALA A 263 16.04 -1.49 11.62
C ALA A 263 14.65 -1.22 11.03
N PHE A 264 13.85 -0.35 11.65
CA PHE A 264 12.52 -0.01 11.18
C PHE A 264 12.58 0.77 9.86
N GLY A 265 12.02 0.16 8.82
CA GLY A 265 11.79 0.80 7.52
C GLY A 265 10.29 0.84 7.22
N GLY A 266 9.85 1.89 6.52
CA GLY A 266 8.44 2.02 6.20
C GLY A 266 8.12 3.29 5.43
N ARG A 267 6.83 3.48 5.21
CA ARG A 267 6.19 4.64 4.61
C ARG A 267 5.37 5.35 5.69
N TRP A 268 4.56 6.33 5.29
CA TRP A 268 3.83 7.16 6.24
C TRP A 268 2.74 6.41 7.02
N ASN A 269 2.07 5.41 6.43
CA ASN A 269 0.99 4.65 7.06
C ASN A 269 1.36 3.22 7.47
N ALA A 270 2.50 2.69 7.01
CA ALA A 270 2.86 1.29 7.20
C ALA A 270 4.38 1.09 7.26
N GLY A 271 4.85 0.17 8.10
CA GLY A 271 6.27 -0.15 8.17
C GLY A 271 6.59 -1.42 8.93
N SER A 272 7.84 -1.87 8.86
CA SER A 272 8.33 -3.05 9.55
C SER A 272 9.84 -3.06 9.65
N ASN A 273 10.37 -3.76 10.65
CA ASN A 273 11.79 -4.06 10.79
C ASN A 273 12.19 -5.45 10.22
N ASN A 274 11.29 -6.14 9.51
CA ASN A 274 11.54 -7.49 8.99
C ASN A 274 12.80 -7.57 8.09
N ARG A 275 13.06 -6.53 7.29
CA ARG A 275 14.22 -6.49 6.37
C ARG A 275 15.56 -6.37 7.11
N GLY A 276 15.56 -5.75 8.29
CA GLY A 276 16.73 -5.71 9.17
C GLY A 276 16.87 -6.95 10.07
N GLY A 277 16.01 -7.97 9.88
CA GLY A 277 16.02 -9.19 10.69
C GLY A 277 15.34 -9.06 12.05
N GLY A 278 14.54 -8.01 12.26
CA GLY A 278 13.91 -7.71 13.55
C GLY A 278 14.84 -6.99 14.54
N ALA A 279 14.30 -6.67 15.71
CA ALA A 279 15.00 -5.95 16.77
C ALA A 279 15.01 -6.75 18.08
N PRO A 280 16.05 -6.62 18.93
CA PRO A 280 16.10 -7.23 20.26
C PRO A 280 15.27 -6.43 21.28
N ILE A 281 14.04 -6.07 20.89
CA ILE A 281 13.09 -5.30 21.68
C ILE A 281 11.85 -6.16 21.79
N ASP A 282 11.49 -6.53 23.01
CA ASP A 282 10.29 -7.33 23.23
C ASP A 282 9.02 -6.51 22.86
N PRO A 283 7.91 -7.18 22.53
CA PRO A 283 6.69 -6.50 22.08
C PRO A 283 6.09 -5.53 23.11
N GLU A 284 6.33 -5.74 24.41
CA GLU A 284 5.81 -4.86 25.45
C GLU A 284 6.58 -3.54 25.48
N THR A 285 7.91 -3.61 25.50
CA THR A 285 8.78 -2.45 25.41
C THR A 285 8.56 -1.69 24.10
N TYR A 286 8.40 -2.39 22.97
CA TYR A 286 8.15 -1.76 21.68
C TYR A 286 6.85 -0.95 21.69
N ALA A 287 5.76 -1.55 22.18
CA ALA A 287 4.47 -0.88 22.26
C ALA A 287 4.50 0.34 23.20
N ALA A 288 5.22 0.25 24.32
CA ALA A 288 5.37 1.36 25.26
C ALA A 288 6.13 2.54 24.61
N ASN A 289 7.21 2.28 23.88
CA ASN A 289 7.96 3.29 23.14
C ASN A 289 7.09 3.94 22.04
N LEU A 290 6.32 3.14 21.31
CA LEU A 290 5.39 3.62 20.28
C LEU A 290 4.30 4.50 20.88
N ALA A 291 3.67 4.08 21.97
CA ALA A 291 2.66 4.87 22.68
C ALA A 291 3.23 6.21 23.20
N ALA A 292 4.45 6.19 23.74
CA ALA A 292 5.13 7.40 24.17
C ALA A 292 5.43 8.36 23.00
N ALA A 293 5.81 7.84 21.83
CA ALA A 293 5.99 8.64 20.62
C ALA A 293 4.68 9.31 20.16
N ILE A 294 3.57 8.57 20.17
CA ILE A 294 2.24 9.09 19.81
C ILE A 294 1.81 10.22 20.76
N ARG A 295 2.00 10.04 22.08
CA ARG A 295 1.69 11.10 23.07
C ARG A 295 2.50 12.37 22.83
N ARG A 296 3.82 12.25 22.64
CA ARG A 296 4.70 13.39 22.36
C ARG A 296 4.25 14.17 21.12
N ARG A 297 3.89 13.45 20.04
CA ARG A 297 3.42 14.08 18.81
C ARG A 297 2.11 14.85 19.01
N SER A 298 1.21 14.31 19.82
CA SER A 298 -0.11 14.88 20.10
C SER A 298 -0.04 16.16 20.94
N THR A 299 1.03 16.34 21.74
CA THR A 299 1.25 17.56 22.53
C THR A 299 1.89 18.71 21.74
N THR A 300 2.34 18.47 20.51
CA THR A 300 3.06 19.45 19.67
C THR A 300 2.20 19.97 18.50
N GLN A 301 0.92 19.59 18.43
CA GLN A 301 -0.08 20.18 17.53
C GLN A 301 -0.91 21.21 18.31
#